data_AF-A0A6G2BC65-F1
#
_entry.id   AF-A0A6G2BC65-F1
#
_cell.length_a   1.000
_cell.length_b   1.000
_cell.length_c   1.000
_cell.angle_alpha   90.00
_cell.angle_beta   90.00
_cell.angle_gamma   90.00
#
_symmetry.space_group_name_H-M   'P 1'
#
loop_
_entity.id
_entity.type
_entity.pdbx_description
1 polymer ?
#
loop_
_entity_poly.entity_id
_entity_poly.type
_entity_poly.pdbx_seq_one_letter_code
_entity_poly.pdbx_strand_id
1 'polypeptide(L)'
;MPGEALHQLGDDGARRAKRWLESTTRVKAAWLNTDPYSAGRLEFPWSYGGWNFSYDIGGILHGGEFSGQMFLAECKKYSAAGDQGTHYQSYLAKCYVTLLHHARLADHFMWITWHPFLVGSWGKLCSVDKVREGVLSEASRVFNTESEDEAKALIDEDIAQEVANRLWLLVLSDKQEKLVITPEHRGILIKHEVEAGTW
;
A
#
# COMPACT_ATOMS: atom_id res chain seq x y z
N MET A 1 -15.30 14.04 18.35
CA MET A 1 -14.15 14.94 18.07
C MET A 1 -13.70 14.73 16.63
N PRO A 2 -13.23 15.76 15.89
CA PRO A 2 -12.87 15.62 14.47
C PRO A 2 -11.82 14.53 14.17
N GLY A 3 -10.83 14.36 15.04
CA GLY A 3 -9.79 13.31 14.89
C GLY A 3 -10.33 11.87 15.06
N GLU A 4 -11.31 11.67 15.93
CA GLU A 4 -11.94 10.37 16.16
C GLU A 4 -12.78 9.90 14.95
N ALA A 5 -13.48 10.85 14.32
CA ALA A 5 -14.23 10.58 13.08
C ALA A 5 -13.30 10.26 11.89
N LEU A 6 -12.13 10.93 11.82
CA LEU A 6 -11.11 10.65 10.82
C LEU A 6 -10.49 9.26 10.99
N HIS A 7 -10.19 8.85 12.23
CA HIS A 7 -9.70 7.50 12.51
C HIS A 7 -10.74 6.44 12.13
N GLN A 8 -12.00 6.61 12.51
CA GLN A 8 -13.09 5.69 12.12
C GLN A 8 -13.26 5.59 10.60
N LEU A 9 -13.07 6.71 9.87
CA LEU A 9 -13.14 6.72 8.41
C LEU A 9 -11.97 5.97 7.78
N GLY A 10 -10.76 6.10 8.34
CA GLY A 10 -9.58 5.32 7.96
C GLY A 10 -9.80 3.82 8.15
N ASP A 11 -10.26 3.43 9.35
CA ASP A 11 -10.54 2.03 9.70
C ASP A 11 -11.64 1.41 8.84
N ASP A 12 -12.68 2.18 8.51
CA ASP A 12 -13.70 1.76 7.54
C ASP A 12 -13.11 1.58 6.14
N GLY A 13 -12.28 2.52 5.68
CA GLY A 13 -11.57 2.43 4.40
C GLY A 13 -10.72 1.16 4.29
N ALA A 14 -9.86 0.90 5.28
CA ALA A 14 -8.99 -0.27 5.29
C ALA A 14 -9.79 -1.59 5.29
N ARG A 15 -10.85 -1.68 6.11
CA ARG A 15 -11.73 -2.87 6.13
C ARG A 15 -12.45 -3.09 4.80
N ARG A 16 -12.90 -2.02 4.14
CA ARG A 16 -13.58 -2.09 2.83
C ARG A 16 -12.62 -2.50 1.72
N ALA A 17 -11.42 -1.90 1.67
CA ALA A 17 -10.35 -2.30 0.76
C ALA A 17 -9.98 -3.78 0.94
N LYS A 18 -9.79 -4.22 2.19
CA LYS A 18 -9.53 -5.62 2.52
C LYS A 18 -10.61 -6.55 1.97
N ARG A 19 -11.89 -6.26 2.24
CA ARG A 19 -13.01 -7.07 1.72
C ARG A 19 -13.03 -7.11 0.19
N TRP A 20 -12.80 -5.97 -0.45
CA TRP A 20 -12.74 -5.88 -1.91
C TRP A 20 -11.60 -6.76 -2.46
N LEU A 21 -10.39 -6.61 -1.91
CA LEU A 21 -9.21 -7.42 -2.25
C LEU A 21 -9.48 -8.92 -2.08
N GLU A 22 -10.02 -9.34 -0.94
CA GLU A 22 -10.37 -10.75 -0.68
C GLU A 22 -11.41 -11.27 -1.68
N SER A 23 -12.37 -10.43 -2.08
CA SER A 23 -13.42 -10.80 -3.04
C SER A 23 -12.93 -10.92 -4.47
N THR A 24 -11.71 -10.48 -4.79
CA THR A 24 -11.08 -10.75 -6.09
C THR A 24 -10.68 -12.22 -6.27
N THR A 25 -10.69 -13.00 -5.18
CA THR A 25 -10.07 -14.35 -5.08
C THR A 25 -8.57 -14.40 -5.37
N ARG A 26 -7.93 -13.25 -5.65
CA ARG A 26 -6.49 -13.12 -5.88
C ARG A 26 -5.71 -12.73 -4.62
N VAL A 27 -6.36 -12.77 -3.47
CA VAL A 27 -5.75 -12.55 -2.16
C VAL A 27 -6.09 -13.73 -1.26
N LYS A 28 -5.06 -14.50 -0.89
CA LYS A 28 -5.17 -15.68 -0.03
C LYS A 28 -5.52 -15.29 1.39
N ALA A 29 -4.84 -14.26 1.88
CA ALA A 29 -5.10 -13.68 3.18
C ALA A 29 -4.68 -12.20 3.18
N ALA A 30 -5.32 -11.40 4.02
CA ALA A 30 -5.01 -10.00 4.27
C ALA A 30 -5.21 -9.64 5.75
N TRP A 31 -4.40 -8.73 6.26
CA TRP A 31 -4.33 -8.32 7.67
C TRP A 31 -4.33 -6.80 7.75
N LEU A 32 -4.98 -6.27 8.78
CA LEU A 32 -5.01 -4.83 9.05
C LEU A 32 -3.96 -4.47 10.11
N ASN A 33 -3.51 -3.21 10.10
CA ASN A 33 -2.68 -2.67 11.18
C ASN A 33 -3.44 -2.45 12.49
N THR A 34 -4.77 -2.39 12.43
CA THR A 34 -5.66 -2.29 13.59
C THR A 34 -5.99 -3.63 14.23
N ASP A 35 -5.67 -4.74 13.55
CA ASP A 35 -5.84 -6.09 14.09
C ASP A 35 -4.75 -6.35 15.15
N PRO A 36 -5.10 -6.69 16.41
CA PRO A 36 -4.14 -6.74 17.53
C PRO A 36 -2.95 -7.69 17.33
N TYR A 37 -3.14 -8.74 16.53
CA TYR A 37 -2.13 -9.79 16.30
C TYR A 37 -1.31 -9.59 15.01
N SER A 38 -1.66 -8.59 14.19
CA SER A 38 -0.96 -8.28 12.94
C SER A 38 -0.45 -6.85 12.85
N ALA A 39 -0.81 -5.96 13.77
CA ALA A 39 -0.31 -4.58 13.84
C ALA A 39 1.22 -4.51 13.67
N GLY A 40 1.97 -5.26 14.48
CA GLY A 40 3.43 -5.28 14.42
C GLY A 40 4.04 -5.92 13.16
N ARG A 41 3.23 -6.59 12.32
CA ARG A 41 3.70 -7.14 11.02
C ARG A 41 3.72 -6.11 9.91
N LEU A 42 3.03 -5.00 10.10
CA LEU A 42 2.87 -3.93 9.12
C LEU A 42 3.61 -2.66 9.54
N GLU A 43 4.34 -2.71 10.64
CA GLU A 43 5.12 -1.62 11.19
C GLU A 43 6.60 -1.78 10.81
N PHE A 44 7.19 -0.71 10.31
CA PHE A 44 8.55 -0.67 9.79
C PHE A 44 9.27 0.56 10.33
N PRO A 45 10.57 0.45 10.64
CA PRO A 45 11.36 1.60 11.06
C PRO A 45 11.72 2.49 9.87
N TRP A 46 11.71 3.81 10.09
CA TRP A 46 12.48 4.70 9.23
C TRP A 46 13.98 4.42 9.40
N SER A 47 14.78 4.63 8.34
CA SER A 47 16.24 4.48 8.41
C SER A 47 16.86 5.34 9.53
N TYR A 48 16.30 6.54 9.74
CA TYR A 48 16.74 7.50 10.75
C TYR A 48 15.57 8.16 11.49
N GLY A 49 15.89 8.82 12.61
CA GLY A 49 14.92 9.54 13.44
C GLY A 49 14.25 8.72 14.55
N GLY A 50 14.40 7.39 14.53
CA GLY A 50 13.92 6.50 15.61
C GLY A 50 12.39 6.31 15.66
N TRP A 51 11.69 6.72 14.60
CA TRP A 51 10.24 6.55 14.46
C TRP A 51 9.91 5.39 13.51
N ASN A 52 8.75 4.80 13.73
CA ASN A 52 8.19 3.81 12.82
C ASN A 52 7.10 4.41 11.94
N PHE A 53 6.82 3.75 10.83
CA PHE A 53 5.62 3.94 10.02
C PHE A 53 4.92 2.59 9.87
N SER A 54 3.66 2.62 9.46
CA SER A 54 2.92 1.41 9.13
C SER A 54 2.18 1.54 7.81
N TYR A 55 1.82 0.38 7.27
CA TYR A 55 0.87 0.22 6.18
C TYR A 55 -0.50 -0.19 6.76
N ASP A 56 -1.58 0.24 6.12
CA ASP A 56 -2.94 -0.06 6.58
C ASP A 56 -3.30 -1.55 6.40
N ILE A 57 -2.82 -2.15 5.31
CA ILE A 57 -3.09 -3.55 4.96
C ILE A 57 -1.80 -4.23 4.51
N GLY A 58 -1.59 -5.48 4.90
CA GLY A 58 -0.69 -6.38 4.19
C GLY A 58 -1.39 -7.67 3.80
N GLY A 59 -0.84 -8.39 2.84
CA GLY A 59 -1.48 -9.58 2.32
C GLY A 59 -0.55 -10.53 1.55
N ILE A 60 -1.08 -11.70 1.20
CA ILE A 60 -0.46 -12.67 0.27
C ILE A 60 -1.38 -12.80 -0.93
N LEU A 61 -0.81 -12.60 -2.11
CA LEU A 61 -1.49 -12.79 -3.39
C LEU A 61 -1.67 -14.26 -3.71
N HIS A 62 -2.72 -14.55 -4.46
CA HIS A 62 -3.15 -15.91 -4.80
C HIS A 62 -3.43 -16.05 -6.29
N GLY A 63 -3.06 -17.21 -6.83
CA GLY A 63 -3.31 -17.60 -8.20
C GLY A 63 -2.49 -16.83 -9.24
N GLY A 64 -2.32 -17.43 -10.42
CA GLY A 64 -1.60 -16.86 -11.56
C GLY A 64 -0.16 -16.42 -11.24
N GLU A 65 0.30 -15.38 -11.93
CA GLU A 65 1.70 -14.92 -11.91
C GLU A 65 2.19 -14.48 -10.52
N PHE A 66 1.34 -13.81 -9.74
CA PHE A 66 1.72 -13.24 -8.44
C PHE A 66 1.45 -14.18 -7.26
N SER A 67 1.10 -15.43 -7.49
CA SER A 67 0.73 -16.37 -6.42
C SER A 67 1.86 -16.53 -5.40
N GLY A 68 1.54 -16.36 -4.12
CA GLY A 68 2.50 -16.47 -3.00
C GLY A 68 3.31 -15.21 -2.72
N GLN A 69 3.21 -14.16 -3.55
CA GLN A 69 3.90 -12.89 -3.35
C GLN A 69 3.19 -12.03 -2.30
N MET A 70 3.95 -11.26 -1.54
CA MET A 70 3.44 -10.36 -0.49
C MET A 70 3.03 -9.00 -1.07
N PHE A 71 2.05 -8.36 -0.45
CA PHE A 71 1.79 -6.94 -0.70
C PHE A 71 1.64 -6.13 0.58
N LEU A 72 1.93 -4.84 0.47
CA LEU A 72 1.72 -3.83 1.49
C LEU A 72 0.90 -2.68 0.89
N ALA A 73 -0.09 -2.18 1.61
CA ALA A 73 -1.01 -1.20 1.08
C ALA A 73 -1.35 -0.07 2.05
N GLU A 74 -1.52 1.13 1.50
CA GLU A 74 -2.09 2.29 2.19
C GLU A 74 -3.49 2.56 1.61
N CYS A 75 -4.44 2.84 2.49
CA CYS A 75 -5.84 3.09 2.17
C CYS A 75 -6.24 4.51 2.51
N LYS A 76 -6.65 5.29 1.51
CA LYS A 76 -7.12 6.67 1.68
C LYS A 76 -8.55 6.83 1.18
N LYS A 77 -9.50 6.70 2.10
CA LYS A 77 -10.94 6.89 1.84
C LYS A 77 -11.34 8.38 1.96
N TYR A 78 -10.86 9.19 1.03
CA TYR A 78 -11.26 10.60 0.92
C TYR A 78 -12.45 10.79 -0.03
N SER A 79 -13.21 11.86 0.18
CA SER A 79 -14.29 12.31 -0.71
C SER A 79 -13.83 13.39 -1.73
N ALA A 80 -12.62 13.90 -1.57
CA ALA A 80 -11.97 14.89 -2.43
C ALA A 80 -10.44 14.68 -2.42
N ALA A 81 -9.72 15.24 -3.40
CA ALA A 81 -8.27 15.04 -3.52
C ALA A 81 -7.49 15.57 -2.29
N GLY A 82 -7.82 16.75 -1.75
CA GLY A 82 -7.19 17.29 -0.53
C GLY A 82 -5.66 17.12 -0.47
N ASP A 83 -5.15 16.67 0.67
CA ASP A 83 -3.71 16.40 0.91
C ASP A 83 -3.26 15.01 0.43
N GLN A 84 -4.06 14.34 -0.40
CA GLN A 84 -3.76 12.97 -0.86
C GLN A 84 -2.45 12.90 -1.64
N GLY A 85 -2.10 13.95 -2.40
CA GLY A 85 -0.82 14.04 -3.10
C GLY A 85 0.38 14.00 -2.14
N THR A 86 0.32 14.77 -1.05
CA THR A 86 1.35 14.80 -0.01
C THR A 86 1.48 13.45 0.70
N HIS A 87 0.34 12.83 1.04
CA HIS A 87 0.35 11.50 1.64
C HIS A 87 0.91 10.43 0.70
N TYR A 88 0.61 10.53 -0.60
CA TYR A 88 1.17 9.64 -1.60
C TYR A 88 2.69 9.80 -1.72
N GLN A 89 3.21 11.03 -1.72
CA GLN A 89 4.65 11.28 -1.72
C GLN A 89 5.37 10.62 -0.53
N SER A 90 4.85 10.83 0.68
CA SER A 90 5.40 10.19 1.89
C SER A 90 5.30 8.65 1.82
N TYR A 91 4.21 8.12 1.24
CA TYR A 91 4.06 6.69 0.98
C TYR A 91 5.12 6.12 0.03
N LEU A 92 5.51 6.85 -1.02
CA LEU A 92 6.58 6.41 -1.91
C LEU A 92 7.92 6.28 -1.19
N ALA A 93 8.24 7.22 -0.27
CA ALA A 93 9.42 7.11 0.58
C ALA A 93 9.37 5.89 1.51
N LYS A 94 8.19 5.60 2.11
CA LYS A 94 7.99 4.39 2.92
C LYS A 94 8.24 3.11 2.10
N CYS A 95 7.74 3.06 0.86
CA CYS A 95 7.95 1.92 -0.04
C CYS A 95 9.44 1.72 -0.37
N TYR A 96 10.15 2.81 -0.64
CA TYR A 96 11.60 2.80 -0.85
C TYR A 96 12.35 2.23 0.36
N VAL A 97 12.09 2.76 1.56
CA VAL A 97 12.73 2.28 2.81
C VAL A 97 12.39 0.81 3.09
N THR A 98 11.14 0.42 2.85
CA THR A 98 10.69 -0.96 3.06
C THR A 98 11.37 -1.91 2.09
N LEU A 99 11.48 -1.55 0.81
CA LEU A 99 12.20 -2.38 -0.16
C LEU A 99 13.69 -2.48 0.16
N LEU A 100 14.30 -1.35 0.56
CA LEU A 100 15.73 -1.27 0.90
C LEU A 100 16.10 -2.21 2.06
N HIS A 101 15.30 -2.25 3.13
CA HIS A 101 15.65 -3.00 4.35
C HIS A 101 14.88 -4.30 4.53
N HIS A 102 13.73 -4.45 3.87
CA HIS A 102 12.77 -5.54 4.10
C HIS A 102 12.23 -6.12 2.79
N ALA A 103 13.08 -6.24 1.75
CA ALA A 103 12.70 -6.71 0.42
C ALA A 103 11.81 -7.97 0.37
N ARG A 104 11.99 -8.92 1.30
CA ARG A 104 11.20 -10.16 1.39
C ARG A 104 9.71 -9.96 1.70
N LEU A 105 9.33 -8.78 2.19
CA LEU A 105 7.95 -8.43 2.53
C LEU A 105 7.35 -7.45 1.52
N ALA A 106 8.10 -7.09 0.48
CA ALA A 106 7.88 -5.93 -0.39
C ALA A 106 7.83 -6.33 -1.87
N ASP A 107 7.13 -7.42 -2.21
CA ASP A 107 6.97 -7.82 -3.61
C ASP A 107 6.06 -6.81 -4.35
N HIS A 108 5.00 -6.33 -3.69
CA HIS A 108 4.10 -5.31 -4.25
C HIS A 108 3.68 -4.24 -3.25
N PHE A 109 3.44 -3.04 -3.77
CA PHE A 109 2.98 -1.88 -3.02
C PHE A 109 1.67 -1.36 -3.63
N MET A 110 0.59 -1.32 -2.85
CA MET A 110 -0.71 -0.86 -3.32
C MET A 110 -1.15 0.44 -2.65
N TRP A 111 -1.46 1.45 -3.45
CA TRP A 111 -2.19 2.63 -2.99
C TRP A 111 -3.67 2.47 -3.35
N ILE A 112 -4.53 2.44 -2.34
CA ILE A 112 -5.97 2.23 -2.51
C ILE A 112 -6.72 3.50 -2.10
N THR A 113 -7.49 4.06 -3.01
CA THR A 113 -8.25 5.30 -2.77
C THR A 113 -9.67 5.20 -3.30
N TRP A 114 -10.57 6.05 -2.78
CA TRP A 114 -11.93 6.22 -3.30
C TRP A 114 -12.11 7.47 -4.15
N HIS A 115 -11.04 8.26 -4.30
CA HIS A 115 -11.03 9.47 -5.08
C HIS A 115 -9.75 9.55 -5.91
N PRO A 116 -9.84 9.84 -7.22
CA PRO A 116 -8.67 10.15 -8.03
C PRO A 116 -7.96 11.41 -7.50
N PHE A 117 -6.64 11.43 -7.55
CA PHE A 117 -5.82 12.56 -7.12
C PHE A 117 -4.70 12.80 -8.14
N LEU A 118 -4.11 14.00 -8.14
CA LEU A 118 -3.03 14.35 -9.06
C LEU A 118 -3.34 13.96 -10.53
N VAL A 119 -4.60 14.17 -10.96
CA VAL A 119 -5.13 13.66 -12.24
C VAL A 119 -4.30 14.13 -13.43
N GLY A 120 -3.78 15.37 -13.39
CA GLY A 120 -2.91 15.91 -14.44
C GLY A 120 -1.57 15.18 -14.61
N SER A 121 -1.15 14.41 -13.62
CA SER A 121 0.06 13.58 -13.64
C SER A 121 -0.23 12.09 -13.37
N TRP A 122 -1.48 11.64 -13.54
CA TRP A 122 -1.92 10.29 -13.17
C TRP A 122 -1.03 9.19 -13.76
N GLY A 123 -0.75 9.26 -15.06
CA GLY A 123 0.08 8.27 -15.77
C GLY A 123 1.55 8.26 -15.36
N LYS A 124 1.98 9.16 -14.46
CA LYS A 124 3.35 9.24 -13.93
C LYS A 124 3.44 8.82 -12.47
N LEU A 125 2.33 8.54 -11.80
CA LEU A 125 2.33 8.31 -10.35
C LEU A 125 3.19 7.11 -9.93
N CYS A 126 3.26 6.06 -10.76
CA CYS A 126 4.16 4.92 -10.56
C CYS A 126 5.53 5.08 -11.24
N SER A 127 5.97 6.29 -11.62
CA SER A 127 7.29 6.48 -12.24
C SER A 127 8.41 6.56 -11.21
N VAL A 128 9.63 6.20 -11.63
CA VAL A 128 10.84 6.36 -10.81
C VAL A 128 11.02 7.82 -10.36
N ASP A 129 10.73 8.80 -11.22
CA ASP A 129 10.79 10.22 -10.86
C ASP A 129 9.87 10.55 -9.68
N LYS A 130 8.66 9.98 -9.63
CA LYS A 130 7.76 10.17 -8.48
C LYS A 130 8.27 9.50 -7.23
N VAL A 131 8.91 8.34 -7.34
CA VAL A 131 9.56 7.70 -6.20
C VAL A 131 10.68 8.59 -5.65
N ARG A 132 11.54 9.14 -6.52
CA ARG A 132 12.59 10.08 -6.12
C ARG A 132 12.01 11.31 -5.42
N GLU A 133 10.99 11.94 -5.99
CA GLU A 133 10.29 13.07 -5.37
C GLU A 133 9.78 12.73 -3.95
N GLY A 134 9.23 11.53 -3.76
CA GLY A 134 8.81 11.03 -2.44
C GLY A 134 9.97 10.89 -1.48
N VAL A 135 11.03 10.18 -1.88
CA VAL A 135 12.22 9.96 -1.06
C VAL A 135 12.87 11.29 -0.64
N LEU A 136 12.99 12.25 -1.56
CA LEU A 136 13.54 13.57 -1.26
C LEU A 136 12.68 14.35 -0.26
N SER A 137 11.34 14.23 -0.33
CA SER A 137 10.45 14.90 0.61
C SER A 137 10.60 14.41 2.06
N GLU A 138 11.19 13.23 2.26
CA GLU A 138 11.45 12.60 3.55
C GLU A 138 12.96 12.39 3.79
N ALA A 139 13.83 13.16 3.10
CA ALA A 139 15.29 12.97 3.10
C ALA A 139 15.93 12.90 4.50
N SER A 140 15.43 13.69 5.45
CA SER A 140 15.92 13.66 6.84
C SER A 140 15.65 12.32 7.53
N ARG A 141 14.55 11.64 7.20
CA ARG A 141 14.21 10.31 7.75
C ARG A 141 14.84 9.16 6.97
N VAL A 142 15.07 9.34 5.67
CA VAL A 142 15.64 8.30 4.81
C VAL A 142 17.17 8.30 4.88
N PHE A 143 17.81 9.47 4.89
CA PHE A 143 19.26 9.65 4.73
C PHE A 143 19.93 10.47 5.85
N ASN A 144 19.17 11.04 6.80
CA ASN A 144 19.69 11.92 7.85
C ASN A 144 20.41 13.17 7.32
N THR A 145 19.89 13.76 6.25
CA THR A 145 20.36 15.04 5.72
C THR A 145 19.21 16.00 5.43
N GLU A 146 19.47 17.30 5.56
CA GLU A 146 18.58 18.39 5.13
C GLU A 146 19.01 18.96 3.77
N SER A 147 20.17 18.55 3.25
CA SER A 147 20.70 18.99 1.95
C SER A 147 20.05 18.20 0.81
N GLU A 148 19.32 18.90 -0.05
CA GLU A 148 18.66 18.27 -1.20
C GLU A 148 19.68 17.66 -2.19
N ASP A 149 20.81 18.32 -2.42
CA ASP A 149 21.85 17.83 -3.35
C ASP A 149 22.55 16.58 -2.80
N GLU A 150 22.78 16.53 -1.49
CA GLU A 150 23.31 15.34 -0.82
C GLU A 150 22.29 14.21 -0.88
N ALA A 151 21.01 14.49 -0.57
CA ALA A 151 19.94 13.51 -0.63
C ALA A 151 19.79 12.91 -2.04
N LYS A 152 19.85 13.74 -3.09
CA LYS A 152 19.82 13.27 -4.49
C LYS A 152 20.97 12.31 -4.80
N ALA A 153 22.18 12.58 -4.29
CA ALA A 153 23.34 11.72 -4.52
C ALA A 153 23.27 10.39 -3.74
N LEU A 154 22.46 10.32 -2.68
CA LEU A 154 22.28 9.13 -1.83
C LEU A 154 21.15 8.21 -2.27
N ILE A 155 20.31 8.63 -3.22
CA ILE A 155 19.24 7.78 -3.74
C ILE A 155 19.84 6.59 -4.50
N ASP A 156 19.47 5.39 -4.08
CA ASP A 156 19.72 4.16 -4.80
C ASP A 156 18.70 4.06 -5.95
N GLU A 157 19.21 4.26 -7.16
CA GLU A 157 18.40 4.32 -8.37
C GLU A 157 17.77 2.98 -8.74
N ASP A 158 18.42 1.87 -8.43
CA ASP A 158 17.88 0.54 -8.69
C ASP A 158 16.71 0.25 -7.75
N ILE A 159 16.82 0.61 -6.47
CA ILE A 159 15.71 0.50 -5.51
C ILE A 159 14.55 1.42 -5.91
N ALA A 160 14.82 2.66 -6.32
CA ALA A 160 13.77 3.57 -6.77
C ALA A 160 13.02 3.03 -7.99
N GLN A 161 13.75 2.44 -8.95
CA GLN A 161 13.17 1.82 -10.14
C GLN A 161 12.36 0.56 -9.80
N GLU A 162 12.85 -0.26 -8.88
CA GLU A 162 12.13 -1.46 -8.42
C GLU A 162 10.84 -1.11 -7.67
N VAL A 163 10.84 -0.07 -6.82
CA VAL A 163 9.60 0.42 -6.21
C VAL A 163 8.61 0.83 -7.31
N ALA A 164 9.04 1.62 -8.29
CA ALA A 164 8.20 2.07 -9.39
C ALA A 164 7.54 0.88 -10.13
N ASN A 165 8.29 -0.18 -10.39
CA ASN A 165 7.80 -1.40 -11.05
C ASN A 165 6.78 -2.20 -10.21
N ARG A 166 6.81 -2.04 -8.88
CA ARG A 166 5.99 -2.80 -7.92
C ARG A 166 4.76 -2.04 -7.44
N LEU A 167 4.56 -0.79 -7.87
CA LEU A 167 3.47 0.08 -7.44
C LEU A 167 2.16 -0.19 -8.20
N TRP A 168 1.08 -0.31 -7.43
CA TRP A 168 -0.28 -0.48 -7.91
C TRP A 168 -1.12 0.70 -7.43
N LEU A 169 -1.88 1.30 -8.33
CA LEU A 169 -2.83 2.37 -8.02
C LEU A 169 -4.25 1.86 -8.23
N LEU A 170 -4.98 1.69 -7.13
CA LEU A 170 -6.34 1.19 -7.14
C LEU A 170 -7.31 2.30 -6.74
N VAL A 171 -8.19 2.68 -7.66
CA VAL A 171 -9.29 3.60 -7.38
C VAL A 171 -10.58 2.82 -7.29
N LEU A 172 -11.11 2.74 -6.08
CA LEU A 172 -12.38 2.09 -5.77
C LEU A 172 -13.52 3.10 -5.77
N SER A 173 -14.75 2.58 -5.83
CA SER A 173 -15.96 3.35 -5.66
C SER A 173 -16.97 2.53 -4.86
N ASP A 174 -17.88 3.21 -4.15
CA ASP A 174 -18.91 2.56 -3.35
C ASP A 174 -19.79 1.58 -4.16
N LYS A 175 -19.91 1.80 -5.48
CA LYS A 175 -20.65 0.92 -6.38
C LYS A 175 -19.84 -0.31 -6.80
N GLN A 176 -18.55 -0.16 -7.08
CA GLN A 176 -17.68 -1.31 -7.44
C GLN A 176 -17.63 -2.35 -6.33
N GLU A 177 -17.63 -1.92 -5.07
CA GLU A 177 -17.66 -2.81 -3.92
C GLU A 177 -18.94 -3.65 -3.81
N LYS A 178 -20.02 -3.28 -4.52
CA LYS A 178 -21.26 -4.05 -4.57
C LYS A 178 -21.31 -5.03 -5.73
N LEU A 179 -20.34 -4.98 -6.64
CA LEU A 179 -20.25 -5.85 -7.83
C LEU A 179 -19.33 -7.05 -7.61
N VAL A 180 -18.64 -7.12 -6.48
CA VAL A 180 -17.77 -8.25 -6.16
C VAL A 180 -18.60 -9.46 -5.71
N ILE A 181 -18.01 -10.65 -5.80
CA ILE A 181 -18.66 -11.89 -5.35
C ILE A 181 -19.07 -11.80 -3.88
N THR A 182 -20.17 -12.46 -3.52
CA THR A 182 -20.58 -12.53 -2.12
C THR A 182 -19.65 -13.45 -1.33
N PRO A 183 -19.59 -13.31 0.01
CA PRO A 183 -18.82 -14.22 0.86
C PRO A 183 -19.18 -15.70 0.65
N GLU A 184 -20.46 -16.01 0.39
CA GLU A 184 -20.94 -17.37 0.15
C GLU A 184 -20.39 -17.92 -1.17
N HIS A 185 -20.47 -17.16 -2.26
CA HIS A 185 -19.89 -17.55 -3.55
C HIS A 185 -18.37 -17.70 -3.46
N ARG A 186 -17.70 -16.79 -2.74
CA ARG A 186 -16.26 -16.91 -2.46
C ARG A 186 -15.95 -18.20 -1.69
N GLY A 187 -16.76 -18.54 -0.69
CA GLY A 187 -16.61 -19.77 0.08
C GLY A 187 -16.70 -21.03 -0.78
N ILE A 188 -17.59 -21.07 -1.77
CA ILE A 188 -17.70 -22.17 -2.72
C ILE A 188 -16.42 -22.31 -3.55
N LEU A 189 -15.88 -21.20 -4.06
CA LEU A 189 -14.64 -21.20 -4.86
C LEU A 189 -13.44 -21.68 -4.02
N ILE A 190 -13.27 -21.13 -2.81
CA ILE A 190 -12.17 -21.52 -1.93
C ILE A 190 -12.27 -23.00 -1.54
N LYS A 191 -13.48 -23.48 -1.24
CA LYS A 191 -13.70 -24.90 -0.94
C LYS A 191 -13.22 -25.77 -2.10
N HIS A 192 -13.59 -25.42 -3.33
CA HIS A 192 -13.15 -26.16 -4.52
C HIS A 192 -11.63 -26.16 -4.68
N GLU A 193 -10.97 -25.01 -4.50
CA GLU A 193 -9.51 -24.90 -4.61
C GLU A 193 -8.78 -25.65 -3.48
N VAL A 194 -9.33 -25.67 -2.27
CA VAL A 194 -8.81 -26.48 -1.16
C VAL A 194 -8.92 -27.98 -1.47
N GLU A 195 -10.07 -28.43 -1.96
CA GLU A 195 -10.29 -29.83 -2.36
C GLU A 195 -9.37 -30.25 -3.53
N ALA A 196 -9.05 -29.31 -4.41
CA ALA A 196 -8.11 -29.50 -5.52
C ALA A 196 -6.62 -29.37 -5.11
N GLY A 197 -6.33 -28.93 -3.88
CA GLY A 197 -4.96 -28.70 -3.40
C GLY A 197 -4.27 -27.47 -4.03
N THR A 198 -5.05 -26.51 -4.53
CA THR A 198 -4.55 -25.30 -5.22
C THR A 198 -4.72 -24.03 -4.40
N TRP A 199 -5.24 -24.10 -3.17
CA TRP A 199 -5.45 -22.95 -2.27
C TRP A 199 -4.20 -22.57 -1.47
#